data_AF-A0A2A9FID7-F1
#
_entry.id   AF-A0A2A9FID7-F1
#
_cell.length_a   1.000
_cell.length_b   1.000
_cell.length_c   1.000
_cell.angle_alpha   90.00
_cell.angle_beta   90.00
_cell.angle_gamma   90.00
#
_symmetry.space_group_name_H-M   'P 1'
#
loop_
_entity.id
_entity.type
_entity.pdbx_description
1 polymer ?
#
loop_
_entity_poly.entity_id
_entity_poly.type
_entity_poly.pdbx_seq_one_letter_code
_entity_poly.pdbx_strand_id
1 'polypeptide(L)'
;MRIECKQLIPHEPLRSTPPDQVQIHDELIAGRAARGDRAAFGVLVGRYSSAVHHLVQRMVPEAEDTDRIVIEIFLAVWQELRDPGCRGDFLRSLGRALTAELQRYRSD
;
A
#
# COMPACT_ATOMS: atom_id res chain seq x y z
N MET A 1 36.93 31.88 0.57
CA MET A 1 36.78 30.62 1.33
C MET A 1 36.17 29.58 0.40
N ARG A 2 37.02 28.76 -0.24
CA ARG A 2 36.66 27.64 -1.11
C ARG A 2 37.18 26.39 -0.42
N ILE A 3 36.38 25.34 -0.30
CA ILE A 3 36.87 24.03 0.11
C ILE A 3 36.62 23.09 -1.08
N GLU A 4 37.72 22.54 -1.58
CA GLU A 4 37.78 21.66 -2.74
C GLU A 4 37.47 20.21 -2.40
N CYS A 5 36.92 19.52 -3.40
CA CYS A 5 36.73 18.09 -3.48
C CYS A 5 38.05 17.35 -3.70
N LYS A 6 38.44 16.47 -2.76
CA LYS A 6 39.18 15.18 -2.95
C LYS A 6 39.50 14.64 -1.55
N GLN A 7 39.25 13.39 -1.15
CA GLN A 7 39.53 12.09 -1.75
C GLN A 7 38.54 11.07 -1.15
N LEU A 8 37.76 10.32 -1.91
CA LEU A 8 38.11 9.01 -2.50
C LEU A 8 38.59 7.98 -1.47
N ILE A 9 37.64 7.42 -0.71
CA ILE A 9 37.65 6.00 -0.37
C ILE A 9 36.57 5.37 -1.25
N PRO A 10 36.88 4.40 -2.12
CA PRO A 10 35.86 3.57 -2.74
C PRO A 10 35.24 2.76 -1.61
N HIS A 11 34.07 3.15 -1.12
CA HIS A 11 33.21 2.20 -0.45
C HIS A 11 32.68 1.30 -1.55
N GLU A 12 33.38 0.19 -1.78
CA GLU A 12 32.79 -0.92 -2.52
C GLU A 12 31.48 -1.26 -1.80
N PRO A 13 30.30 -1.08 -2.42
CA PRO A 13 29.10 -1.58 -1.80
C PRO A 13 29.20 -3.10 -1.93
N LEU A 14 29.60 -3.76 -0.85
CA LEU A 14 29.18 -5.13 -0.57
C LEU A 14 27.66 -5.12 -0.38
N ARG A 15 26.91 -4.85 -1.46
CA ARG A 15 25.56 -5.37 -1.62
C ARG A 15 25.76 -6.70 -2.31
N SER A 16 25.98 -7.71 -1.49
CA SER A 16 25.55 -9.07 -1.81
C SER A 16 24.18 -8.94 -2.44
N THR A 17 24.07 -9.20 -3.74
CA THR A 17 22.80 -9.51 -4.35
C THR A 17 22.29 -10.74 -3.62
N PRO A 18 21.15 -10.68 -2.89
CA PRO A 18 20.50 -11.90 -2.49
C PRO A 18 20.02 -12.56 -3.78
N PRO A 19 20.43 -13.79 -4.11
CA PRO A 19 19.74 -14.53 -5.14
C PRO A 19 18.31 -14.77 -4.61
N ASP A 20 17.30 -14.61 -5.48
CA ASP A 20 15.93 -15.06 -5.22
C ASP A 20 15.02 -14.18 -4.34
N GLN A 21 14.89 -12.88 -4.64
CA GLN A 21 13.65 -12.18 -4.32
C GLN A 21 12.69 -12.32 -5.51
N VAL A 22 11.92 -13.41 -5.54
CA VAL A 22 10.75 -13.47 -6.43
C VAL A 22 9.86 -12.29 -6.09
N GLN A 23 9.94 -11.21 -6.87
CA GLN A 23 8.97 -10.12 -6.83
C GLN A 23 7.65 -10.70 -7.32
N ILE A 24 6.90 -11.30 -6.39
CA ILE A 24 5.56 -11.79 -6.69
C ILE A 24 4.71 -10.58 -7.06
N HIS A 25 4.24 -10.58 -8.30
CA HIS A 25 3.32 -9.60 -8.87
C HIS A 25 2.09 -9.44 -7.96
N ASP A 26 1.67 -8.20 -7.75
CA ASP A 26 0.55 -7.87 -6.86
C ASP A 26 -0.73 -8.60 -7.29
N GLU A 27 -0.92 -8.87 -8.58
CA GLU A 27 -2.05 -9.63 -9.11
C GLU A 27 -2.09 -11.08 -8.58
N LEU A 28 -0.95 -11.74 -8.44
CA LEU A 28 -0.87 -13.10 -7.89
C LEU A 28 -1.18 -13.11 -6.40
N ILE A 29 -0.69 -12.11 -5.67
CA ILE A 29 -0.95 -11.95 -4.24
C ILE A 29 -2.44 -11.62 -4.02
N ALA A 30 -3.01 -10.75 -4.86
CA ALA A 30 -4.44 -10.40 -4.85
C ALA A 30 -5.31 -11.61 -5.14
N GLY A 31 -4.93 -12.46 -6.11
CA GLY A 31 -5.63 -13.70 -6.40
C GLY A 31 -5.65 -14.68 -5.22
N ARG A 32 -4.59 -14.72 -4.40
CA ARG A 32 -4.57 -15.49 -3.14
C ARG A 32 -5.43 -14.84 -2.07
N ALA A 33 -5.33 -13.52 -1.90
CA ALA A 33 -6.13 -12.77 -0.94
C ALA A 33 -7.64 -12.91 -1.20
N ALA A 34 -8.06 -12.88 -2.46
CA ALA A 34 -9.44 -13.11 -2.91
C ALA A 34 -9.99 -14.48 -2.48
N ARG A 35 -9.12 -15.49 -2.30
CA ARG A 35 -9.50 -16.83 -1.79
C ARG A 35 -9.53 -16.90 -0.27
N GLY A 36 -9.30 -15.80 0.43
CA GLY A 36 -9.27 -15.74 1.90
C GLY A 36 -7.88 -15.90 2.53
N ASP A 37 -6.81 -15.85 1.73
CA ASP A 37 -5.43 -15.87 2.26
C ASP A 37 -5.08 -14.55 2.94
N ARG A 38 -5.17 -14.53 4.27
CA ARG A 38 -4.86 -13.35 5.09
C ARG A 38 -3.39 -12.94 5.02
N ALA A 39 -2.47 -13.89 4.86
CA ALA A 39 -1.05 -13.57 4.76
C ALA A 39 -0.74 -12.86 3.45
N ALA A 40 -1.33 -13.32 2.35
CA ALA A 40 -1.25 -12.64 1.06
C ALA A 40 -1.82 -11.21 1.15
N PHE A 41 -2.98 -11.04 1.79
CA PHE A 41 -3.55 -9.71 2.00
C PHE A 41 -2.65 -8.82 2.86
N GLY A 42 -2.04 -9.37 3.92
CA GLY A 42 -1.06 -8.64 4.74
C GLY A 42 0.13 -8.12 3.95
N VAL A 43 0.60 -8.86 2.93
CA VAL A 43 1.65 -8.38 2.03
C VAL A 43 1.18 -7.16 1.22
N LEU A 44 -0.03 -7.19 0.67
CA LEU A 44 -0.61 -6.06 -0.06
C LEU A 44 -0.80 -4.85 0.86
N VAL A 45 -1.37 -5.03 2.05
CA VAL A 45 -1.51 -3.96 3.05
C VAL A 45 -0.14 -3.37 3.38
N GLY A 46 0.87 -4.20 3.64
CA GLY A 46 2.23 -3.72 3.92
C GLY A 46 2.84 -2.91 2.78
N ARG A 47 2.56 -3.27 1.52
CA ARG A 47 3.04 -2.52 0.33
C ARG A 47 2.35 -1.17 0.16
N TYR A 48 1.05 -1.07 0.43
CA TYR A 48 0.26 0.12 0.11
C TYR A 48 -0.08 1.01 1.31
N SER A 49 0.11 0.54 2.53
CA SER A 49 -0.30 1.25 3.76
C SER A 49 0.29 2.66 3.83
N SER A 50 1.60 2.84 3.61
CA SER A 50 2.22 4.17 3.66
C SER A 50 1.67 5.12 2.58
N ALA A 51 1.43 4.61 1.36
CA ALA A 51 0.90 5.42 0.27
C ALA A 51 -0.54 5.86 0.53
N VAL A 52 -1.38 4.94 1.01
CA VAL A 52 -2.78 5.21 1.36
C VAL A 52 -2.85 6.18 2.53
N HIS A 53 -2.03 5.97 3.57
CA HIS A 53 -1.99 6.83 4.74
C HIS A 53 -1.61 8.28 4.38
N HIS A 54 -0.53 8.47 3.62
CA HIS A 54 -0.15 9.80 3.14
C HIS A 54 -1.21 10.46 2.25
N LEU A 55 -1.93 9.67 1.45
CA LEU A 55 -3.00 10.20 0.61
C LEU A 55 -4.19 10.68 1.47
N VAL A 56 -4.64 9.87 2.42
CA VAL A 56 -5.74 10.21 3.32
C VAL A 56 -5.37 11.42 4.18
N GLN A 57 -4.17 11.43 4.76
CA GLN A 57 -3.68 12.55 5.58
C GLN A 57 -3.66 13.89 4.83
N ARG A 58 -3.48 13.88 3.50
CA ARG A 58 -3.54 15.11 2.70
C ARG A 58 -4.96 15.62 2.47
N MET A 59 -5.96 14.77 2.65
CA MET A 59 -7.37 15.07 2.39
C MET A 59 -8.19 15.24 3.67
N VAL A 60 -7.71 14.66 4.77
CA VAL A 60 -8.34 14.65 6.09
C VAL A 60 -7.42 15.42 7.04
N PRO A 61 -7.83 16.59 7.55
CA PRO A 61 -6.98 17.43 8.40
C PRO A 61 -6.80 16.84 9.81
N GLU A 62 -7.69 15.97 10.27
CA GLU A 62 -7.65 15.35 11.59
C GLU A 62 -6.89 14.02 11.58
N ALA A 63 -5.84 13.94 12.40
CA ALA A 63 -4.96 12.78 12.45
C ALA A 63 -5.66 11.53 13.03
N GLU A 64 -6.56 11.71 13.99
CA GLU A 64 -7.31 10.60 14.62
C GLU A 64 -8.25 9.89 13.61
N ASP A 65 -8.84 10.65 12.69
CA ASP A 65 -9.68 10.10 11.63
C ASP A 65 -8.87 9.42 10.52
N THR A 66 -7.63 9.86 10.29
CA THR A 66 -6.78 9.30 9.23
C THR A 66 -6.55 7.81 9.42
N ASP A 67 -6.13 7.38 10.61
CA ASP A 67 -5.84 5.96 10.88
C ASP A 67 -7.10 5.11 10.77
N ARG A 68 -8.22 5.62 11.30
CA ARG A 68 -9.53 4.97 11.20
C ARG A 68 -9.94 4.77 9.74
N ILE A 69 -9.89 5.82 8.93
CA ILE A 69 -10.27 5.78 7.52
C ILE A 69 -9.38 4.81 6.74
N VAL A 70 -8.07 4.80 7.00
CA VAL A 70 -7.13 3.87 6.36
C VAL A 70 -7.50 2.42 6.66
N ILE A 71 -7.84 2.11 7.92
CA ILE A 71 -8.30 0.77 8.31
C ILE A 71 -9.60 0.40 7.58
N GLU A 72 -10.59 1.29 7.56
CA GLU A 72 -11.87 1.05 6.87
C GLU A 72 -11.68 0.83 5.36
N ILE A 73 -10.79 1.58 4.72
CA ILE A 73 -10.42 1.37 3.31
C ILE A 73 -9.92 -0.06 3.09
N PHE A 74 -8.97 -0.54 3.89
CA PHE A 74 -8.44 -1.90 3.72
C PHE A 74 -9.49 -2.97 4.08
N LEU A 75 -10.36 -2.73 5.06
CA LEU A 75 -11.47 -3.62 5.37
C LEU A 75 -12.48 -3.72 4.21
N ALA A 76 -12.79 -2.60 3.54
CA ALA A 76 -13.65 -2.59 2.36
C ALA A 76 -13.01 -3.35 1.20
N VAL A 77 -11.71 -3.15 0.97
CA VAL A 77 -10.96 -3.88 -0.08
C VAL A 77 -10.96 -5.38 0.18
N TRP A 78 -10.74 -5.81 1.42
CA TRP A 78 -10.78 -7.23 1.79
C TRP A 78 -12.15 -7.88 1.49
N GLN A 79 -13.24 -7.15 1.76
CA GLN A 79 -14.59 -7.63 1.51
C GLN A 79 -14.87 -7.72 0.00
N GLU A 80 -14.51 -6.69 -0.77
CA GLU A 80 -14.71 -6.65 -2.22
C GLU A 80 -13.92 -7.72 -2.95
N LEU A 81 -12.64 -7.91 -2.61
CA LEU A 81 -11.79 -8.93 -3.26
C LEU A 81 -12.33 -10.34 -3.13
N ARG A 82 -13.13 -10.60 -2.09
CA ARG A 82 -13.71 -11.91 -1.81
C ARG A 82 -15.13 -12.07 -2.37
N ASP A 83 -15.71 -10.99 -2.90
CA ASP A 83 -17.01 -11.05 -3.58
C ASP A 83 -16.83 -11.71 -4.96
N PRO A 84 -17.45 -12.88 -5.21
CA PRO A 84 -17.32 -13.60 -6.48
C PRO A 84 -17.88 -12.81 -7.68
N GLY A 85 -18.73 -11.81 -7.46
CA GLY A 85 -19.21 -10.89 -8.49
C GLY A 85 -18.19 -9.82 -8.86
N CYS A 86 -17.22 -9.55 -8.00
CA CYS A 86 -16.15 -8.59 -8.22
C CYS A 86 -14.90 -9.29 -8.78
N ARG A 87 -14.73 -9.29 -10.11
CA ARG A 87 -13.45 -9.60 -10.78
C ARG A 87 -12.47 -8.43 -10.67
N GLY A 88 -12.36 -7.86 -9.47
CA GLY A 88 -11.61 -6.65 -9.21
C GLY A 88 -10.12 -6.93 -9.06
N ASP A 89 -9.31 -6.17 -9.79
CA ASP A 89 -7.90 -5.96 -9.48
C ASP A 89 -7.79 -5.24 -8.12
N PHE A 90 -6.75 -5.55 -7.33
CA PHE A 90 -6.54 -4.95 -6.00
C PHE A 90 -6.53 -3.41 -6.05
N LEU A 91 -5.86 -2.81 -7.03
CA LEU A 91 -5.76 -1.36 -7.16
C LEU A 91 -7.11 -0.73 -7.50
N ARG A 92 -7.93 -1.43 -8.29
CA ARG A 92 -9.29 -0.98 -8.60
C ARG A 92 -10.14 -0.95 -7.33
N SER A 93 -10.12 -2.02 -6.55
CA SER A 93 -10.86 -2.07 -5.28
C SER A 93 -10.38 -0.99 -4.31
N LEU A 94 -9.05 -0.81 -4.21
CA LEU A 94 -8.46 0.23 -3.37
C LEU A 94 -8.90 1.64 -3.79
N GLY A 95 -8.91 1.94 -5.09
CA GLY A 95 -9.38 3.22 -5.61
C GLY A 95 -10.87 3.49 -5.33
N ARG A 96 -11.72 2.46 -5.43
CA ARG A 96 -13.14 2.58 -5.08
C ARG A 96 -13.34 2.83 -3.58
N ALA A 97 -12.68 2.04 -2.73
CA ALA A 97 -12.75 2.19 -1.28
C ALA A 97 -12.26 3.58 -0.83
N LEU A 98 -11.14 4.06 -1.37
CA LEU A 98 -10.65 5.42 -1.15
C LEU A 98 -11.71 6.46 -1.48
N THR A 99 -12.32 6.36 -2.66
CA THR A 99 -13.33 7.33 -3.11
C THR A 99 -14.57 7.30 -2.21
N ALA A 100 -15.04 6.11 -1.84
CA ALA A 100 -16.22 5.93 -1.00
C ALA A 100 -16.00 6.51 0.41
N GLU A 101 -14.88 6.19 1.07
CA GLU A 101 -14.60 6.67 2.42
C GLU A 101 -14.34 8.18 2.45
N LEU A 102 -13.66 8.73 1.45
CA LEU A 102 -13.46 10.18 1.36
C LEU A 102 -14.75 10.95 1.07
N GLN A 103 -15.68 10.37 0.32
CA GLN A 103 -17.01 10.95 0.12
C GLN A 103 -17.83 10.90 1.41
N ARG A 104 -17.76 9.79 2.15
CA ARG A 104 -18.44 9.62 3.44
C ARG A 104 -17.95 10.63 4.46
N TYR A 105 -16.63 10.76 4.62
CA TYR A 105 -16.01 11.74 5.52
C TYR A 105 -16.42 13.19 5.21
N ARG A 106 -16.59 13.55 3.93
CA ARG A 106 -17.04 14.90 3.54
C ARG A 106 -18.52 15.18 3.82
N SER A 107 -19.31 14.14 4.08
CA SER A 107 -20.76 14.26 4.27
C SER A 107 -21.16 14.30 5.75
N ASP A 108 -20.27 13.89 6.65
CA ASP A 108 -20.36 14.08 8.11
C ASP A 108 -19.87 15.48 8.51
#